data_AF-A0A950MGR5-F1
#
_entry.id   AF-A0A950MGR5-F1
#
_cell.length_a   1.000
_cell.length_b   1.000
_cell.length_c   1.000
_cell.angle_alpha   90.00
_cell.angle_beta   90.00
_cell.angle_gamma   90.00
#
_symmetry.space_group_name_H-M   'P 1'
#
loop_
_entity.id
_entity.type
_entity.pdbx_description
1 polymer ?
#
loop_
_entity_poly.entity_id
_entity_poly.type
_entity_poly.pdbx_seq_one_letter_code
_entity_poly.pdbx_strand_id
1 'polypeptide(L)' 'SSTTSTCPWKGQARYYTLFIDGQENQDAAWYYPDPKPAARNIKNHIAFWRGVEIEK' A
#
# COMPACT_ATOMS: atom_id res chain seq x y z
N SER A 1 7.58 7.00 3.40
CA SER A 1 7.20 7.74 2.19
C SER A 1 6.15 8.80 2.54
N SER A 2 6.19 9.96 1.86
CA SER A 2 5.15 10.99 1.91
C SER A 2 4.11 10.83 0.79
N THR A 3 4.24 9.80 -0.05
CA THR A 3 3.34 9.55 -1.17
C THR A 3 1.96 9.13 -0.67
N THR A 4 0.93 9.80 -1.20
CA THR A 4 -0.47 9.43 -1.02
C THR A 4 -1.19 9.53 -2.35
N SER A 5 -2.12 8.62 -2.62
CA SER A 5 -2.96 8.68 -3.82
C SER A 5 -4.42 8.57 -3.44
N THR A 6 -5.31 9.19 -4.22
CA THR A 6 -6.75 9.17 -3.92
C THR A 6 -7.46 8.37 -4.99
N CYS A 7 -8.17 7.33 -4.57
CA CYS A 7 -8.97 6.50 -5.45
C CYS A 7 -10.46 6.80 -5.22
N PRO A 8 -11.26 7.08 -6.27
CA PRO A 8 -12.66 7.50 -6.12
C PRO A 8 -13.54 6.53 -5.32
N TRP A 9 -13.22 5.23 -5.38
CA TRP A 9 -14.03 4.17 -4.78
C TRP A 9 -13.34 3.43 -3.64
N LYS A 10 -12.00 3.51 -3.49
CA LYS A 10 -11.28 2.90 -2.36
C LYS A 10 -11.01 3.88 -1.22
N GLY A 11 -10.83 5.18 -1.50
CA GLY A 11 -10.42 6.17 -0.50
C GLY A 11 -8.98 6.65 -0.72
N GLN A 12 -8.37 7.20 0.33
CA GLN A 12 -6.98 7.67 0.29
C GLN A 12 -6.03 6.50 0.58
N ALA A 13 -5.10 6.23 -0.33
CA ALA A 13 -4.00 5.30 -0.14
C ALA A 13 -2.79 6.03 0.46
N ARG A 14 -2.07 5.33 1.33
CA ARG A 14 -0.78 5.73 1.88
C ARG A 14 0.27 4.70 1.52
N TYR A 15 1.47 5.17 1.20
CA TYR A 15 2.55 4.30 0.74
C TYR A 15 3.64 4.15 1.80
N TYR A 16 4.25 2.97 1.81
CA TYR A 16 5.43 2.62 2.56
C TYR A 16 6.57 2.35 1.60
N THR A 17 7.76 2.80 2.00
CA THR A 17 9.01 2.41 1.36
C THR A 17 9.54 1.19 2.09
N LEU A 18 9.93 0.15 1.35
CA LEU A 18 10.53 -1.05 1.92
C LEU A 18 12.05 -0.90 1.91
N PHE A 19 12.69 -1.33 2.99
CA PHE A 19 14.14 -1.43 3.10
C PHE A 19 14.50 -2.89 3.30
N ILE A 20 15.16 -3.50 2.32
CA ILE A 20 15.49 -4.93 2.30
C ILE A 20 16.94 -5.06 1.84
N ASP A 21 17.77 -5.75 2.61
CA ASP A 21 19.19 -6.01 2.30
C ASP A 21 19.99 -4.76 1.90
N GLY A 22 19.71 -3.63 2.56
CA GLY A 22 20.36 -2.35 2.29
C GLY A 22 19.88 -1.63 1.03
N GLN A 23 18.89 -2.19 0.32
CA GLN A 23 18.24 -1.56 -0.83
C GLN A 23 16.91 -0.92 -0.43
N GLU A 24 16.65 0.26 -0.96
CA GLU A 24 15.40 1.00 -0.79
C GLU A 24 14.47 0.74 -1.98
N ASN A 25 13.33 0.08 -1.72
CA ASN A 25 12.26 -0.07 -2.70
C ASN A 25 11.14 0.94 -2.39
N GLN A 26 11.28 2.11 -3.01
CA GLN A 26 10.42 3.25 -2.76
C GLN A 26 8.97 2.97 -3.15
N ASP A 27 8.06 3.33 -2.24
CA ASP A 27 6.61 3.18 -2.40
C ASP A 27 6.14 1.75 -2.66
N ALA A 28 6.97 0.71 -2.43
CA ALA A 28 6.68 -0.68 -2.80
C ALA A 28 5.56 -1.38 -2.01
N ALA A 29 5.00 -0.72 -1.00
CA ALA A 29 3.81 -1.18 -0.31
C ALA A 29 2.82 -0.04 -0.08
N TRP A 30 1.52 -0.32 -0.05
CA TRP A 30 0.50 0.68 0.27
C TRP A 30 -0.69 0.09 1.00
N TYR A 31 -1.45 0.95 1.66
CA TYR A 31 -2.63 0.60 2.43
C TYR A 31 -3.66 1.73 2.40
N TYR A 32 -4.89 1.42 2.78
CA TYR A 32 -5.98 2.39 2.92
C TYR A 32 -6.34 2.51 4.41
N PRO A 33 -5.93 3.58 5.12
CA PRO A 33 -6.26 3.77 6.55
C PRO A 33 -7.77 3.92 6.78
N ASP A 34 -8.46 4.62 5.87
CA ASP A 34 -9.90 4.81 5.90
C ASP A 34 -10.50 4.47 4.53
N PRO A 35 -10.72 3.18 4.24
CA PRO A 35 -11.30 2.78 2.99
C PRO A 35 -12.80 3.04 2.94
N LYS A 36 -13.30 3.41 1.76
CA LYS A 36 -14.74 3.63 1.54
C LYS A 36 -15.56 2.36 1.81
N PRO A 37 -16.89 2.46 2.06
CA PRO A 37 -17.74 1.32 2.40
C PRO A 37 -17.61 0.12 1.45
N ALA A 38 -17.50 0.37 0.15
CA ALA A 38 -17.34 -0.65 -0.89
C ALA A 38 -15.99 -1.42 -0.82
N ALA A 39 -14.99 -0.87 -0.14
CA ALA A 39 -13.64 -1.42 0.00
C ALA A 39 -13.28 -1.71 1.47
N ARG A 40 -14.27 -1.85 2.37
CA ARG A 40 -14.00 -2.13 3.80
C ARG A 40 -13.23 -3.41 4.05
N ASN A 41 -13.38 -4.40 3.16
CA ASN A 41 -12.67 -5.67 3.25
C ASN A 41 -11.14 -5.53 3.15
N ILE A 42 -10.63 -4.47 2.53
CA ILE A 42 -9.17 -4.20 2.45
C ILE A 42 -8.68 -3.30 3.59
N LYS A 43 -9.53 -2.94 4.55
CA LYS A 43 -9.10 -2.22 5.76
C LYS A 43 -8.08 -3.08 6.51
N ASN A 44 -7.03 -2.45 7.03
CA ASN A 44 -5.92 -3.11 7.74
C ASN A 44 -5.10 -4.11 6.90
N HIS A 45 -5.24 -4.10 5.57
CA HIS A 45 -4.41 -4.88 4.68
C HIS A 45 -3.34 -4.01 4.03
N ILE A 46 -2.18 -4.63 3.76
CA ILE A 46 -1.09 -4.02 3.01
C ILE A 46 -1.01 -4.73 1.66
N ALA A 47 -0.96 -3.94 0.59
CA ALA A 47 -0.72 -4.42 -0.76
C ALA A 47 0.72 -4.11 -1.15
N PHE A 48 1.31 -4.98 -1.97
CA PHE A 48 2.70 -4.89 -2.41
C PHE A 48 2.77 -4.87 -3.94
N TRP A 49 3.77 -4.17 -4.48
CA TRP A 49 4.05 -4.07 -5.93
C TRP A 49 5.53 -3.78 -6.13
N ARG A 50 5.94 -3.49 -7.39
CA ARG A 50 7.32 -3.12 -7.75
C ARG A 50 8.35 -4.20 -7.42
N GLY A 51 8.09 -5.41 -7.91
CA GLY A 51 9.02 -6.54 -7.76
C GLY A 51 8.97 -7.23 -6.41
N VAL A 52 7.95 -6.96 -5.58
CA VAL A 52 7.67 -7.76 -4.39
C VAL A 52 6.90 -9.01 -4.81
N GLU A 53 7.47 -10.18 -4.52
CA GLU A 53 6.82 -11.48 -4.66
C GLU A 53 6.30 -11.94 -3.29
N ILE A 54 5.09 -12.49 -3.26
CA ILE A 54 4.44 -12.95 -2.03
C ILE A 54 4.26 -14.47 -2.15
N GLU A 55 5.01 -15.21 -1.35
CA GLU A 55 4.89 -16.66 -1.22
C GLU A 55 4.07 -17.03 0.03
N LYS A 56 3.54 -18.26 0.07
CA LYS A 56 2.68 -18.78 1.15
C LYS A 56 3.46 -19.52 2.21
#